data_AF-A0A158L5G6-F1
#
_entry.id   AF-A0A158L5G6-F1
#
_cell.length_a   1.000
_cell.length_b   1.000
_cell.length_c   1.000
_cell.angle_alpha   90.00
_cell.angle_beta   90.00
_cell.angle_gamma   90.00
#
_symmetry.space_group_name_H-M   'P 1'
#
loop_
_entity.id
_entity.type
_entity.pdbx_description
1 polymer ?
#
loop_
_entity_poly.entity_id
_entity_poly.type
_entity_poly.pdbx_seq_one_letter_code
_entity_poly.pdbx_strand_id
1 'polypeptide(L)'
;MSCERGDLRPLPDCIVVYGDELRERIALDAPRVPRVEVIDELIAAVRGNVAPLHDGEWARGTLEICLAMLRSSEEQRDVLIGIDA
;
A
#
# COMPACT_ATOMS: atom_id res chain seq x y z
N MET A 1 3.91 10.18 -2.76
CA MET A 1 4.60 9.21 -3.62
C MET A 1 5.25 9.98 -4.74
N SER A 2 6.52 9.74 -5.02
CA SER A 2 7.21 10.38 -6.16
C SER A 2 7.24 9.42 -7.34
N CYS A 3 6.98 9.94 -8.53
CA CYS A 3 6.93 9.22 -9.81
C CYS A 3 7.77 9.98 -10.85
N GLU A 4 8.03 9.39 -12.03
CA GLU A 4 8.97 9.98 -12.99
C GLU A 4 8.57 11.38 -13.50
N ARG A 5 7.27 11.73 -13.44
CA ARG A 5 6.71 12.99 -13.98
C ARG A 5 5.85 13.74 -12.98
N GLY A 6 6.13 13.57 -11.69
CA GLY A 6 5.40 14.27 -10.65
C GLY A 6 5.16 13.46 -9.39
N ASP A 7 4.49 14.12 -8.45
CA ASP A 7 4.20 13.56 -7.13
C ASP A 7 2.70 13.34 -6.94
N LEU A 8 2.35 12.21 -6.34
CA LEU A 8 1.00 11.90 -5.88
C LEU A 8 0.89 12.15 -4.38
N ARG A 9 -0.10 12.97 -4.00
CA ARG A 9 -0.45 13.22 -2.60
C ARG A 9 -1.89 12.76 -2.34
N PRO A 10 -2.05 11.60 -1.68
CA PRO A 10 -3.35 11.18 -1.15
C PRO A 10 -3.84 12.16 -0.07
N LEU A 11 -5.12 12.47 -0.10
CA LEU A 11 -5.88 13.21 0.92
C LEU A 11 -7.19 12.43 1.21
N PRO A 12 -7.93 12.77 2.29
CA PRO A 12 -9.12 12.01 2.67
C PRO A 12 -10.21 11.90 1.60
N ASP A 13 -10.33 12.89 0.72
CA ASP A 13 -11.41 13.02 -0.29
C ASP A 13 -10.90 13.15 -1.73
N CYS A 14 -9.58 13.07 -1.94
CA CYS A 14 -8.99 13.22 -3.27
C CYS A 14 -7.53 12.75 -3.33
N ILE A 15 -7.01 12.62 -4.53
CA ILE A 15 -5.57 12.57 -4.82
C ILE A 15 -5.20 13.87 -5.52
N VAL A 16 -4.17 14.56 -5.02
CA VAL A 16 -3.57 15.69 -5.74
C VAL A 16 -2.38 15.17 -6.52
N VAL A 17 -2.39 15.42 -7.83
CA VAL A 17 -1.29 15.12 -8.74
C VAL A 17 -0.53 16.41 -8.99
N TYR A 18 0.74 16.45 -8.63
CA TYR A 18 1.66 17.53 -8.95
C TYR A 18 2.50 17.10 -10.14
N GLY A 19 1.98 17.30 -11.35
CA GLY A 19 2.72 17.04 -12.58
C GLY A 19 3.65 18.20 -12.94
N ASP A 20 4.50 17.96 -13.93
CA ASP A 20 5.51 18.94 -14.39
C ASP A 20 4.86 20.26 -14.87
N GLU A 21 3.73 20.17 -15.57
CA GLU A 21 3.04 21.32 -16.17
C GLU A 21 1.75 21.70 -15.45
N LEU A 22 1.07 20.71 -14.85
CA LEU A 22 -0.28 20.84 -14.35
C LEU A 22 -0.40 20.21 -12.97
N ARG A 23 -1.19 20.89 -12.14
CA ARG A 23 -1.65 20.35 -10.86
C ARG A 23 -3.11 19.95 -10.99
N GLU A 24 -3.39 18.68 -10.76
CA GLU A 24 -4.73 18.12 -10.88
C GLU A 24 -5.22 17.60 -9.53
N ARG A 25 -6.55 17.60 -9.35
CA ARG A 25 -7.21 17.04 -8.18
C ARG A 25 -8.22 16.00 -8.65
N ILE A 26 -7.94 14.74 -8.35
CA ILE A 26 -8.80 13.60 -8.65
C ILE A 26 -9.66 13.36 -7.41
N ALA A 27 -10.95 13.69 -7.48
CA ALA A 27 -11.87 13.46 -6.38
C ALA A 27 -12.04 11.96 -6.09
N LEU A 28 -12.20 11.62 -4.81
CA LEU A 28 -12.55 10.27 -4.36
C LEU A 28 -13.89 10.32 -3.66
N ASP A 29 -14.76 9.38 -4.01
CA ASP A 29 -16.02 9.23 -3.30
C ASP A 29 -15.79 8.74 -1.87
N ALA A 30 -16.60 9.22 -0.94
CA ALA A 30 -16.58 8.69 0.42
C ALA A 30 -17.00 7.21 0.40
N PRO A 31 -16.27 6.32 1.10
CA PRO A 31 -16.65 4.92 1.14
C PRO A 31 -17.99 4.77 1.85
N ARG A 32 -18.84 3.88 1.32
CA ARG A 32 -20.18 3.62 1.90
C ARG A 32 -20.09 3.03 3.31
N VAL A 33 -19.08 2.21 3.56
CA VAL A 33 -18.76 1.65 4.88
C VAL A 33 -17.23 1.65 5.05
N PRO A 34 -16.71 1.83 6.28
CA PRO A 34 -15.27 1.81 6.50
C PRO A 34 -14.64 0.47 6.08
N ARG A 35 -13.53 0.53 5.34
CA ARG A 35 -12.74 -0.65 4.89
C ARG A 35 -13.55 -1.67 4.08
N VAL A 36 -14.53 -1.22 3.30
CA VAL A 36 -15.38 -2.10 2.47
C VAL A 36 -14.53 -3.02 1.58
N GLU A 37 -13.43 -2.49 1.06
CA GLU A 37 -12.52 -3.17 0.13
C GLU A 37 -11.90 -4.42 0.76
N VAL A 38 -11.59 -4.38 2.06
CA VAL A 38 -11.02 -5.52 2.81
C VAL A 38 -12.05 -6.63 2.96
N ILE A 39 -13.30 -6.26 3.26
CA ILE A 39 -14.38 -7.23 3.42
C ILE A 39 -14.76 -7.84 2.08
N ASP A 40 -14.82 -7.03 1.02
CA ASP A 40 -15.11 -7.48 -0.33
C ASP A 40 -14.04 -8.47 -0.82
N GLU A 41 -12.76 -8.18 -0.60
CA GLU A 41 -11.66 -9.10 -0.95
C GLU A 41 -11.76 -10.43 -0.18
N LEU A 42 -12.03 -10.38 1.12
CA LEU A 42 -12.20 -11.59 1.93
C LEU A 42 -13.37 -12.45 1.42
N ILE A 43 -14.51 -11.84 1.10
CA ILE A 43 -15.67 -12.55 0.57
C ILE A 43 -15.37 -13.13 -0.81
N ALA A 44 -14.69 -12.37 -1.68
CA ALA A 44 -14.27 -12.84 -3.00
C ALA A 44 -13.31 -14.04 -2.91
N ALA A 45 -12.40 -14.04 -1.94
CA ALA A 45 -11.50 -15.17 -1.72
C ALA A 45 -12.23 -16.41 -1.21
N VAL A 46 -13.05 -16.26 -0.16
CA VAL A 46 -13.70 -17.40 0.51
C VAL A 46 -14.86 -17.97 -0.29
N ARG A 47 -15.66 -17.10 -0.93
CA ARG A 47 -16.89 -17.51 -1.63
C ARG A 47 -16.78 -17.42 -3.15
N GLY A 48 -15.98 -16.49 -3.65
CA GLY A 48 -15.81 -16.25 -5.08
C GLY A 48 -14.68 -17.05 -5.73
N ASN A 49 -13.85 -17.76 -4.95
CA ASN A 49 -12.66 -18.47 -5.43
C ASN A 49 -11.70 -17.56 -6.22
N VAL A 50 -11.62 -16.28 -5.82
CA VAL A 50 -10.69 -15.30 -6.38
C VAL A 50 -9.46 -15.23 -5.46
N ALA A 51 -8.26 -15.43 -6.00
CA ALA A 51 -7.05 -15.28 -5.20
C ALA A 51 -6.98 -13.85 -4.63
N PRO A 52 -6.85 -13.66 -3.31
CA PRO A 52 -6.72 -12.32 -2.72
C PRO A 52 -5.38 -11.71 -3.10
N LEU A 53 -5.35 -10.38 -3.28
CA LEU A 53 -4.10 -9.65 -3.48
C LEU A 53 -3.28 -9.62 -2.17
N HIS A 54 -3.96 -9.45 -1.04
CA HIS A 54 -3.35 -9.39 0.29
C HIS A 54 -3.37 -10.76 0.99
N ASP A 55 -2.66 -11.73 0.42
CA ASP A 55 -2.56 -13.08 0.97
C ASP A 55 -1.54 -13.22 2.13
N GLY A 56 -1.31 -14.46 2.57
CA GLY A 56 -0.38 -14.75 3.67
C GLY A 56 1.08 -14.48 3.33
N GLU A 57 1.49 -14.69 2.08
CA GLU A 57 2.87 -14.43 1.63
C GLU A 57 3.12 -12.92 1.57
N TRP A 58 2.17 -12.17 1.00
CA TRP A 58 2.18 -10.71 1.02
C TRP A 58 2.25 -10.14 2.45
N ALA A 59 1.41 -10.66 3.36
CA ALA A 59 1.38 -10.23 4.75
C ALA A 59 2.71 -10.52 5.46
N ARG A 60 3.31 -11.70 5.22
CA ARG A 60 4.63 -12.06 5.74
C ARG A 60 5.71 -11.11 5.24
N GLY A 61 5.74 -10.80 3.93
CA GLY A 61 6.69 -9.84 3.37
C GLY A 61 6.57 -8.45 4.01
N THR A 62 5.35 -8.00 4.29
CA THR A 62 5.11 -6.74 5.03
C THR A 62 5.68 -6.79 6.46
N LEU A 63 5.52 -7.92 7.16
CA LEU A 63 6.09 -8.10 8.49
C LEU A 63 7.63 -8.13 8.47
N GLU A 64 8.23 -8.76 7.47
CA GLU A 64 9.69 -8.78 7.30
C GLU A 64 10.25 -7.36 7.15
N ILE A 65 9.57 -6.46 6.43
CA ILE A 65 9.95 -5.05 6.34
C ILE A 65 9.88 -4.36 7.70
N CYS A 66 8.82 -4.60 8.49
CA CYS A 66 8.70 -4.04 9.84
C CYS A 66 9.86 -4.46 10.74
N LEU A 67 10.24 -5.74 10.71
CA LEU A 67 11.38 -6.25 11.47
C LEU A 67 12.71 -5.67 10.99
N ALA A 68 12.89 -5.53 9.68
CA ALA A 68 14.08 -4.92 9.09
C ALA A 68 14.23 -3.44 9.50
N MET A 69 13.13 -2.68 9.56
CA MET A 69 13.16 -1.28 10.04
C MET A 69 13.58 -1.19 11.51
N LEU A 70 13.04 -2.06 12.38
CA LEU A 70 13.45 -2.11 13.79
C LEU A 70 14.94 -2.40 13.92
N ARG A 71 15.43 -3.42 13.21
CA ARG A 71 16.85 -3.78 13.19
C ARG A 71 17.73 -2.66 12.63
N SER A 72 17.30 -2.01 11.55
CA SER A 72 18.03 -0.89 10.95
C SER A 72 18.15 0.27 11.92
N SER A 73 17.10 0.55 12.69
CA SER A 73 17.13 1.55 13.76
C SER A 73 18.10 1.18 14.89
N GLU A 74 18.19 -0.08 15.26
CA GLU A 74 19.13 -0.53 16.31
C GLU A 74 20.58 -0.48 15.84
N GLU A 75 20.85 -0.93 14.61
CA GLU A 75 22.19 -1.07 14.06
C GLU A 75 22.70 0.21 13.37
N GLN A 76 21.83 1.21 13.16
CA GLN A 76 22.11 2.47 12.45
C GLN A 76 22.74 2.25 11.06
N ARG A 77 22.22 1.25 10.33
CA ARG A 77 22.67 0.91 8.98
C ARG A 77 21.56 0.26 8.16
N ASP A 78 21.80 0.17 6.86
CA ASP A 78 20.90 -0.54 5.95
C ASP A 78 20.84 -2.05 6.29
N VAL A 79 19.63 -2.60 6.20
CA VAL A 79 19.31 -4.01 6.39
C VAL A 79 18.66 -4.53 5.12
N LEU A 80 19.22 -5.61 4.57
CA LEU A 80 18.66 -6.26 3.39
C LEU A 80 17.40 -7.05 3.76
N ILE A 81 16.41 -7.03 2.87
CA ILE A 81 15.12 -7.71 3.01
C ILE A 81 15.05 -8.79 1.91
N GLY A 82 14.50 -9.98 2.23
CA GLY A 82 14.22 -11.02 1.23
C GLY A 82 15.40 -11.93 0.83
N ILE A 83 16.38 -12.17 1.71
CA ILE A 83 17.50 -13.11 1.43
C ILE A 83 17.20 -14.57 1.82
N ASP A 84 16.09 -14.85 2.50
CA ASP A 84 15.67 -16.21 2.85
C ASP A 84 14.44 -16.64 2.02
N ALA A 85 14.66 -16.92 0.73
CA ALA A 85 13.73 -17.64 -0.15
C ALA A 85 14.41 -18.89 -0.74
#